data_AF-A0A2J4P066-F1
#
_entry.id   AF-A0A2J4P066-F1
#
_cell.length_a   1.000
_cell.length_b   1.000
_cell.length_c   1.000
_cell.angle_alpha   90.00
_cell.angle_beta   90.00
_cell.angle_gamma   90.00
#
_symmetry.space_group_name_H-M   'P 1'
#
loop_
_entity.id
_entity.type
_entity.pdbx_description
1 polymer ?
#
loop_
_entity_poly.entity_id
_entity_poly.type
_entity_poly.pdbx_seq_one_letter_code
_entity_poly.pdbx_strand_id
1 'polypeptide(L)' 'MLEILYQDRWLVAVNKPSGWLVHRSWLDRDEKVVVMQTVRDQIGQHVFTAHRLDRPTSGVLLMGLS' A
#
# COMPACT_ATOMS: atom_id res chain seq x y z
N MET A 1 1.83 -9.92 5.26
CA MET A 1 1.72 -8.77 6.18
C MET A 1 2.82 -7.79 5.82
N LEU A 2 2.50 -6.52 5.61
CA LEU A 2 3.49 -5.48 5.29
C LEU A 2 4.04 -4.86 6.56
N GLU A 3 5.31 -4.47 6.54
CA GLU A 3 5.93 -3.74 7.64
C GLU A 3 5.35 -2.33 7.70
N ILE A 4 4.72 -2.00 8.84
CA ILE A 4 4.26 -0.65 9.16
C ILE A 4 5.42 0.07 9.84
N LEU A 5 5.89 1.14 9.21
CA LEU A 5 6.97 1.99 9.73
C LEU A 5 6.42 3.04 10.70
N TYR A 6 5.19 3.50 10.45
CA TYR A 6 4.51 4.49 11.27
C TYR A 6 2.99 4.44 11.03
N GLN A 7 2.20 4.69 12.07
CA GLN A 7 0.76 4.86 11.98
C GLN A 7 0.28 5.82 13.08
N ASP A 8 -0.57 6.78 12.69
CA ASP A 8 -1.32 7.62 13.63
C ASP A 8 -2.81 7.67 13.23
N ARG A 9 -3.54 8.67 13.71
CA ARG A 9 -4.98 8.83 13.39
C ARG A 9 -5.26 9.35 11.98
N TRP A 10 -4.24 9.83 11.26
CA TRP A 10 -4.37 10.51 9.97
C TRP A 10 -3.74 9.75 8.82
N LEU A 11 -2.68 8.98 9.07
CA LEU A 11 -1.91 8.32 8.04
C LEU A 11 -1.23 7.03 8.51
N VAL A 12 -0.80 6.25 7.53
CA VAL A 12 0.04 5.07 7.71
C VAL A 12 1.17 5.08 6.68
N ALA A 13 2.39 4.78 7.14
CA ALA A 13 3.57 4.59 6.29
C ALA A 13 3.99 3.12 6.35
N VAL A 14 4.17 2.50 5.18
CA VAL A 14 4.61 1.10 5.06
C VAL A 14 5.88 0.99 4.22
N ASN A 15 6.67 -0.05 4.50
CA ASN A 15 7.78 -0.43 3.65
C ASN A 15 7.26 -1.30 2.49
N LYS A 16 7.08 -0.70 1.31
CA LYS A 16 6.63 -1.42 0.12
C LYS A 16 7.80 -2.25 -0.45
N PRO A 17 7.65 -3.58 -0.61
CA PRO A 17 8.64 -4.37 -1.34
C PRO A 17 8.60 -4.07 -2.85
N SER A 18 9.72 -4.31 -3.52
CA SER A 18 9.76 -4.35 -4.99
C SER A 18 8.89 -5.50 -5.52
N GLY A 19 8.33 -5.35 -6.71
CA GLY A 19 7.47 -6.33 -7.38
C GLY A 19 5.98 -6.16 -7.09
N TRP A 20 5.61 -5.43 -6.03
CA TRP A 20 4.21 -5.22 -5.61
C TRP A 20 3.60 -3.97 -6.23
N LEU A 21 2.34 -4.09 -6.64
CA LEU A 21 1.51 -2.97 -7.11
C LEU A 21 0.94 -2.18 -5.93
N VAL A 22 0.89 -0.85 -6.07
CA VAL A 22 0.24 0.03 -5.09
C VAL A 22 -1.29 -0.12 -5.15
N HIS A 23 -1.86 -0.02 -6.35
CA HIS A 23 -3.28 -0.22 -6.66
C HIS A 23 -3.41 -1.06 -7.94
N ARG A 24 -4.56 -1.71 -8.14
CA ARG A 24 -4.81 -2.52 -9.34
C ARG A 24 -4.78 -1.63 -10.59
N SER A 25 -4.10 -2.08 -11.63
CA SER A 25 -4.18 -1.51 -12.98
C SER A 25 -5.04 -2.41 -13.87
N TRP A 26 -5.51 -1.88 -15.00
CA TRP A 26 -6.26 -2.69 -15.97
C TRP A 26 -5.38 -3.76 -16.66
N LEU A 27 -4.06 -3.57 -16.67
CA LEU A 27 -3.07 -4.47 -17.27
C LEU A 27 -2.72 -5.66 -16.36
N ASP A 28 -2.93 -5.53 -15.05
CA ASP A 28 -2.48 -6.49 -14.03
C ASP A 28 -3.66 -7.15 -13.29
N ARG A 29 -4.64 -7.65 -14.04
CA ARG A 29 -5.88 -8.24 -13.45
C ARG A 29 -5.61 -9.46 -12.57
N ASP A 30 -4.60 -10.24 -12.93
CA ASP A 30 -4.24 -11.49 -12.25
C ASP A 30 -3.32 -11.30 -11.03
N GLU A 31 -2.89 -10.06 -10.76
CA GLU A 31 -2.01 -9.79 -9.63
C GLU A 31 -2.77 -10.02 -8.31
N LYS A 32 -2.26 -10.96 -7.52
CA LYS A 32 -2.93 -11.44 -6.30
C LYS A 32 -2.69 -10.54 -5.10
N VAL A 33 -1.64 -9.71 -5.15
CA VAL A 33 -1.19 -8.95 -3.98
C VAL A 33 -0.95 -7.48 -4.32
N VAL A 34 -1.70 -6.61 -3.63
CA VAL A 34 -1.73 -5.16 -3.86
C VAL A 34 -1.66 -4.47 -2.52
N VAL A 35 -0.76 -3.48 -2.40
CA VAL A 35 -0.42 -2.83 -1.13
C VAL A 35 -1.64 -2.24 -0.45
N MET A 36 -2.47 -1.48 -1.18
CA MET A 36 -3.66 -0.86 -0.59
C MET A 36 -4.60 -1.88 0.06
N GLN A 37 -4.85 -3.01 -0.61
CA GLN A 37 -5.71 -4.05 -0.07
C GLN A 37 -5.07 -4.72 1.14
N THR A 38 -3.77 -5.04 1.04
CA THR A 38 -3.03 -5.66 2.15
C THR A 38 -3.00 -4.77 3.39
N VAL A 39 -2.74 -3.47 3.24
CA VAL A 39 -2.71 -2.56 4.39
C VAL A 39 -4.10 -2.34 4.96
N ARG A 40 -5.12 -2.11 4.12
CA ARG A 40 -6.52 -2.01 4.57
C ARG A 40 -6.94 -3.22 5.41
N ASP A 41 -6.68 -4.42 4.90
CA ASP A 41 -7.08 -5.66 5.57
C ASP A 41 -6.25 -5.89 6.85
N GLN A 42 -4.99 -5.44 6.88
CA GLN A 42 -4.09 -5.54 8.05
C GLN A 42 -4.47 -4.58 9.18
N ILE A 43 -4.87 -3.33 8.87
CA ILE A 43 -5.23 -2.32 9.87
C ILE A 43 -6.74 -2.27 10.16
N GLY A 44 -7.56 -2.98 9.39
CA GLY A 44 -9.02 -3.00 9.53
C GLY A 44 -9.71 -1.68 9.17
N GLN A 45 -9.05 -0.79 8.41
CA GLN A 45 -9.50 0.56 8.09
C GLN A 45 -9.23 0.88 6.62
N HIS A 46 -10.11 1.68 5.99
CA HIS A 46 -9.89 2.15 4.63
C HIS A 46 -8.62 3.02 4.55
N VAL A 47 -7.88 2.90 3.45
CA VAL A 47 -6.66 3.68 3.19
C VAL A 47 -6.78 4.41 1.86
N PHE A 48 -6.21 5.61 1.79
CA PHE A 48 -6.17 6.45 0.59
C PHE A 48 -4.73 6.65 0.13
N THR A 49 -4.43 6.52 -1.16
CA THR A 49 -3.06 6.74 -1.65
C THR A 49 -2.73 8.22 -1.71
N ALA A 50 -1.63 8.63 -1.06
CA ALA A 50 -1.09 9.98 -1.19
C ALA A 50 -0.18 10.11 -2.42
N HIS A 51 0.55 9.05 -2.74
CA HIS A 51 1.38 8.91 -3.93
C HIS A 51 1.48 7.43 -4.34
N ARG A 52 2.23 7.14 -5.41
CA ARG A 52 2.52 5.77 -5.85
C ARG A 52 4.03 5.56 -6.03
N LEU A 53 4.44 4.31 -5.85
CA LEU A 53 5.74 3.79 -6.28
C LEU A 53 5.49 2.80 -7.41
N ASP A 54 6.34 2.80 -8.43
CA ASP A 54 6.23 1.83 -9.51
C ASP A 54 6.48 0.40 -9.02
N ARG A 55 6.03 -0.58 -9.80
CA ARG A 55 6.15 -2.00 -9.46
C ARG A 55 7.59 -2.40 -9.06
N PRO A 56 8.66 -2.08 -9.83
CA PRO A 56 10.02 -2.47 -9.45
C PRO A 56 10.61 -1.64 -8.30
N THR A 57 9.94 -0.58 -7.86
CA THR A 57 10.47 0.32 -6.83
C THR A 57 10.08 -0.17 -5.44
N SER A 58 11.04 -0.32 -4.53
CA SER A 58 10.78 -0.51 -3.10
C SER A 58 10.89 0.81 -2.34
N GLY A 59 10.33 0.87 -1.13
CA GLY A 59 10.53 2.00 -0.21
C GLY A 59 9.27 2.43 0.50
N VAL A 60 9.33 3.63 1.10
CA VAL A 60 8.24 4.17 1.91
C VAL A 60 7.06 4.55 1.02
N LEU A 61 5.89 4.01 1.34
CA LEU A 61 4.62 4.41 0.76
C LEU A 61 3.72 5.01 1.84
N LEU A 62 3.30 6.25 1.64
CA LEU A 62 2.38 6.94 2.52
C LEU A 62 0.93 6.79 2.04
N MET A 63 0.04 6.49 2.98
CA MET A 63 -1.40 6.45 2.75
C MET A 63 -2.14 7.22 3.84
N GLY A 64 -3.21 7.93 3.46
CA GLY A 64 -4.11 8.62 4.38
C GLY A 64 -5.18 7.68 4.98
N LEU A 65 -5.70 8.08 6.13
CA LEU A 65 -6.76 7.42 6.90
C LEU A 65 -7.95 8.39 7.08
N SER A 66 -9.15 7.84 7.27
CA SER A 66 -10.40 8.56 7.56
C SER A 66 -11.01 8.16 8.88
#